data_AF-A0A959BZ03-F1
#
_entry.id   AF-A0A959BZ03-F1
#
_cell.length_a   1.000
_cell.length_b   1.000
_cell.length_c   1.000
_cell.angle_alpha   90.00
_cell.angle_beta   90.00
_cell.angle_gamma   90.00
#
_symmetry.space_group_name_H-M   'P 1'
#
loop_
_entity.id
_entity.type
_entity.pdbx_description
1 polymer ?
#
loop_
_entity_poly.entity_id
_entity_poly.type
_entity_poly.pdbx_seq_one_letter_code
_entity_poly.pdbx_strand_id
1 'polypeptide(L)'
;MQRKLLQFFFMFSLGLYAFTANALPAGPNPVTQWLTPLPDTSVMSEGFDTDAFAGEVLEEQLLAHKGLGLEFVVSAEILEPFSAAAPGLEHNFEAVLLATANAFESEHILYRSIPLSDCSGMFHRLLRKMKESFPGFEYPEVVEARSSRALAQWYYDHGALHIIDDAANSGQLIRPGAILFFGQYGKKYTRPTIEQLIISGVGIQHIGTAVEVQKDENGQVIGYTMFHARGRGKAASKTQHYLHNPRNSYLPAFGNWKQQLVAIGYIDTAPVEQMAAK
;
A
#
# COMPACT_ATOMS: atom_id res chain seq x y z
N MET A 1 -21.61 -50.45 -57.63
CA MET A 1 -20.37 -50.44 -56.82
C MET A 1 -20.67 -49.72 -55.51
N GLN A 2 -21.18 -50.46 -54.52
CA GLN A 2 -20.55 -50.74 -53.22
C GLN A 2 -20.48 -49.54 -52.24
N ARG A 3 -21.35 -49.64 -51.23
CA ARG A 3 -21.37 -48.94 -49.93
C ARG A 3 -20.08 -49.17 -49.16
N LYS A 4 -19.60 -48.19 -48.38
CA LYS A 4 -19.08 -48.40 -47.01
C LYS A 4 -19.38 -47.21 -46.11
N LEU A 5 -20.27 -47.46 -45.14
CA LEU A 5 -20.45 -46.71 -43.90
C LEU A 5 -19.16 -46.85 -43.05
N LEU A 6 -18.75 -45.79 -42.38
CA LEU A 6 -17.81 -45.86 -41.26
C LEU A 6 -18.52 -45.34 -40.01
N GLN A 7 -18.87 -46.25 -39.11
CA GLN A 7 -19.36 -45.95 -37.76
C GLN A 7 -18.16 -45.87 -36.81
N PHE A 8 -18.04 -44.76 -36.09
CA PHE A 8 -17.14 -44.64 -34.94
C PHE A 8 -17.89 -45.04 -33.68
N PHE A 9 -17.45 -46.12 -33.04
CA PHE A 9 -17.87 -46.54 -31.70
C PHE A 9 -16.97 -45.83 -30.67
N PHE A 10 -17.58 -45.02 -29.79
CA PHE A 10 -16.96 -44.62 -28.52
C PHE A 10 -17.49 -45.55 -27.42
N MET A 11 -16.63 -46.40 -26.87
CA MET A 11 -16.92 -47.16 -25.66
C MET A 11 -16.79 -46.26 -24.44
N PHE A 12 -17.90 -45.99 -23.76
CA PHE A 12 -17.92 -45.51 -22.37
C PHE A 12 -17.81 -46.73 -21.44
N SER A 13 -16.72 -46.81 -20.68
CA SER A 13 -16.54 -47.77 -19.60
C SER A 13 -17.14 -47.18 -18.31
N LEU A 14 -18.27 -47.72 -17.87
CA LEU A 14 -18.86 -47.51 -16.55
C LEU A 14 -18.08 -48.34 -15.50
N GLY A 15 -17.28 -47.67 -14.68
CA GLY A 15 -16.74 -48.22 -13.44
C GLY A 15 -17.68 -47.90 -12.28
N LEU A 16 -18.50 -48.86 -11.88
CA LEU A 16 -19.33 -48.82 -10.67
C LEU A 16 -18.46 -49.22 -9.47
N TYR A 17 -18.14 -48.29 -8.57
CA TYR A 17 -17.62 -48.61 -7.24
C TYR A 17 -18.78 -48.51 -6.23
N ALA A 18 -19.18 -49.66 -5.70
CA ALA A 18 -20.09 -49.76 -4.56
C ALA A 18 -19.30 -49.50 -3.28
N PHE A 19 -19.63 -48.43 -2.56
CA PHE A 19 -19.17 -48.19 -1.19
C PHE A 19 -20.34 -48.51 -0.25
N THR A 20 -20.19 -49.54 0.56
CA THR A 20 -21.15 -49.90 1.61
C THR A 20 -20.87 -49.04 2.83
N ALA A 21 -21.83 -48.16 3.18
CA ALA A 21 -21.79 -47.40 4.43
C ALA A 21 -22.44 -48.24 5.53
N ASN A 22 -21.61 -48.71 6.48
CA ASN A 22 -22.08 -49.24 7.76
C ASN A 22 -22.58 -48.08 8.62
N ALA A 23 -23.85 -48.15 9.01
CA ALA A 23 -24.46 -47.27 9.98
C ALA A 23 -23.95 -47.60 11.40
N LEU A 24 -23.38 -46.60 12.08
CA LEU A 24 -23.13 -46.63 13.52
C LEU A 24 -24.22 -45.82 14.25
N PRO A 25 -24.65 -46.25 15.45
CA PRO A 25 -25.75 -45.62 16.17
C PRO A 25 -25.35 -44.26 16.77
N ALA A 26 -26.29 -43.33 16.73
CA ALA A 26 -26.19 -41.98 17.29
C ALA A 26 -26.09 -42.02 18.82
N GLY A 27 -24.97 -41.55 19.35
CA GLY A 27 -24.84 -41.14 20.75
C GLY A 27 -25.24 -39.66 20.94
N PRO A 28 -25.70 -39.26 22.13
CA PRO A 28 -26.15 -37.89 22.38
C PRO A 28 -24.95 -36.93 22.43
N ASN A 29 -25.05 -35.83 21.68
CA ASN A 29 -24.07 -34.74 21.68
C ASN A 29 -24.53 -33.68 22.70
N PRO A 30 -23.79 -33.44 23.80
CA PRO A 30 -24.01 -32.29 24.64
C PRO A 30 -23.22 -31.11 24.08
N VAL A 31 -23.86 -29.93 24.04
CA VAL A 31 -23.32 -28.56 24.20
C VAL A 31 -24.22 -27.63 23.38
N THR A 32 -25.35 -27.30 24.00
CA THR A 32 -26.03 -26.03 23.81
C THR A 32 -25.27 -25.03 24.64
N GLN A 33 -24.63 -24.02 24.05
CA GLN A 33 -24.31 -22.76 24.74
C GLN A 33 -23.86 -21.65 23.76
N TRP A 34 -24.65 -20.57 23.75
CA TRP A 34 -24.37 -19.20 23.30
C TRP A 34 -24.23 -18.92 21.78
N LEU A 35 -25.36 -18.65 21.14
CA LEU A 35 -25.45 -17.71 20.02
C LEU A 35 -26.03 -16.39 20.55
N THR A 36 -25.19 -15.38 20.71
CA THR A 36 -25.64 -13.97 20.68
C THR A 36 -25.42 -13.42 19.28
N PRO A 37 -26.35 -12.64 18.71
CA PRO A 37 -26.17 -12.04 17.41
C PRO A 37 -25.08 -10.96 17.47
N LEU A 38 -24.20 -10.95 16.48
CA LEU A 38 -23.21 -9.87 16.28
C LEU A 38 -23.95 -8.55 16.02
N PRO A 39 -23.50 -7.42 16.61
CA PRO A 39 -24.11 -6.13 16.35
C PRO A 39 -23.83 -5.67 14.92
N ASP A 40 -24.84 -4.99 14.37
CA ASP A 40 -24.82 -4.28 13.09
C ASP A 40 -23.64 -3.30 13.03
N THR A 41 -22.80 -3.43 11.99
CA THR A 41 -21.56 -2.64 11.82
C THR A 41 -21.77 -1.33 11.06
N SER A 42 -23.01 -0.85 10.94
CA SER A 42 -23.33 0.39 10.22
C SER A 42 -22.98 1.69 10.97
N VAL A 43 -22.28 1.66 12.11
CA VAL A 43 -21.90 2.87 12.88
C VAL A 43 -20.49 2.74 13.43
N MET A 44 -19.47 3.01 12.60
CA MET A 44 -18.09 3.30 13.04
C MET A 44 -17.49 4.35 12.10
N SER A 45 -17.97 5.59 12.21
CA SER A 45 -17.35 6.77 11.60
C SER A 45 -17.28 7.93 12.58
N GLU A 46 -16.98 7.64 13.85
CA GLU A 46 -16.60 8.71 14.78
C GLU A 46 -15.08 8.86 14.76
N GLY A 47 -14.66 10.05 14.37
CA GLY A 47 -13.26 10.43 14.21
C GLY A 47 -12.53 10.33 15.54
N PHE A 48 -11.64 9.35 15.63
CA PHE A 48 -10.60 9.31 16.65
C PHE A 48 -9.29 9.70 15.98
N ASP A 49 -8.77 10.88 16.30
CA ASP A 49 -7.48 11.35 15.82
C ASP A 49 -6.36 10.58 16.55
N THR A 50 -5.98 9.43 15.98
CA THR A 50 -4.94 8.56 16.55
C THR A 50 -3.51 9.04 16.27
N ASP A 51 -3.34 10.14 15.51
CA ASP A 51 -2.02 10.60 15.13
C ASP A 51 -1.34 11.39 16.26
N ALA A 52 -2.11 11.94 17.21
CA ALA A 52 -1.59 12.57 18.43
C ALA A 52 -1.03 11.55 19.45
N PHE A 53 -1.70 10.40 19.62
CA PHE A 53 -1.35 9.44 20.68
C PHE A 53 -0.07 8.63 20.36
N ALA A 54 0.29 8.49 19.08
CA ALA A 54 1.54 7.81 18.69
C ALA A 54 2.78 8.72 18.79
N GLY A 55 2.60 10.04 18.77
CA GLY A 55 3.69 11.03 18.92
C GLY A 55 4.10 11.22 20.38
N GLU A 56 3.14 11.40 21.29
CA GLU A 56 3.40 11.67 22.70
C GLU A 56 4.05 10.48 23.43
N VAL A 57 3.64 9.24 23.13
CA VAL A 57 4.23 8.04 23.74
C VAL A 57 5.68 7.81 23.28
N LEU A 58 6.03 8.24 22.05
CA LEU A 58 7.39 8.12 21.55
C LEU A 58 8.30 9.22 22.13
N GLU A 59 7.82 10.46 22.27
CA GLU A 59 8.58 11.55 22.88
C GLU A 59 8.82 11.33 24.37
N GLU A 60 7.83 10.84 25.14
CA GLU A 60 8.00 10.57 26.56
C GLU A 60 9.01 9.44 26.81
N GLN A 61 9.03 8.41 25.94
CA GLN A 61 10.06 7.35 25.98
C GLN A 61 11.44 7.86 25.54
N LEU A 62 11.54 8.74 24.54
CA LEU A 62 12.80 9.35 24.10
C LEU A 62 13.38 10.36 25.13
N LEU A 63 12.52 11.10 25.84
CA LEU A 63 12.93 12.08 26.86
C LEU A 63 13.31 11.42 28.19
N ALA A 64 12.63 10.34 28.59
CA ALA A 64 13.00 9.58 29.79
C ALA A 64 14.40 8.92 29.66
N HIS A 65 14.86 8.64 28.44
CA HIS A 65 16.15 8.00 28.20
C HIS A 65 17.36 8.96 28.15
N LYS A 66 17.17 10.26 27.87
CA LYS A 66 18.27 11.25 27.89
C LYS A 66 18.79 11.55 29.30
N GLY A 67 18.08 11.19 30.36
CA GLY A 67 18.49 11.42 31.76
C GLY A 67 19.30 10.30 32.41
N LEU A 68 19.44 9.13 31.79
CA LEU A 68 19.93 7.92 32.46
C LEU A 68 21.29 7.39 32.01
N GLY A 69 21.97 8.03 31.04
CA GLY A 69 23.33 7.63 30.64
C GLY A 69 23.46 6.16 30.19
N LEU A 70 22.36 5.54 29.77
CA LEU A 70 22.35 4.17 29.25
C LEU A 70 22.70 4.23 27.76
N GLU A 71 23.87 3.71 27.39
CA GLU A 71 24.21 3.46 25.99
C GLU A 71 23.19 2.50 25.40
N PHE A 72 22.46 2.98 24.41
CA PHE A 72 21.53 2.16 23.65
C PHE A 72 22.34 1.30 22.67
N VAL A 73 22.65 0.07 23.06
CA VAL A 73 22.98 -0.97 22.08
C VAL A 73 21.67 -1.32 21.39
N VAL A 74 21.39 -0.67 20.25
CA VAL A 74 20.39 -1.19 19.31
C VAL A 74 20.97 -2.53 18.85
N SER A 75 20.48 -3.65 19.40
CA SER A 75 20.77 -4.95 18.80
C SER A 75 20.23 -4.93 17.38
N ALA A 76 21.14 -4.78 16.41
CA ALA A 76 20.89 -4.79 14.97
C ALA A 76 20.62 -6.22 14.43
N GLU A 77 20.17 -7.13 15.28
CA GLU A 77 19.82 -8.52 14.97
C GLU A 77 18.35 -8.65 15.35
N ILE A 78 17.37 -8.90 14.48
CA ILE A 78 17.30 -9.92 13.45
C ILE A 78 16.52 -9.32 12.26
N LEU A 79 17.23 -8.88 11.23
CA LEU A 79 16.70 -8.88 9.86
C LEU A 79 17.59 -9.86 9.12
N GLU A 80 17.05 -11.05 8.85
CA GLU A 80 17.69 -12.04 7.98
C GLU A 80 18.23 -11.31 6.72
N PRO A 81 19.46 -11.60 6.28
CA PRO A 81 20.00 -10.98 5.08
C PRO A 81 19.07 -11.31 3.92
N PHE A 82 18.35 -10.29 3.45
CA PHE A 82 17.55 -10.36 2.26
C PHE A 82 18.44 -10.89 1.13
N SER A 83 18.02 -12.01 0.52
CA SER A 83 18.70 -12.63 -0.61
C SER A 83 18.96 -11.54 -1.65
N ALA A 84 20.24 -11.30 -1.93
CA ALA A 84 20.70 -10.21 -2.79
C ALA A 84 19.88 -10.20 -4.09
N ALA A 85 19.43 -9.01 -4.49
CA ALA A 85 18.77 -8.82 -5.77
C ALA A 85 19.58 -9.49 -6.89
N ALA A 86 18.89 -10.13 -7.84
CA ALA A 86 19.56 -10.83 -8.93
C ALA A 86 20.62 -9.90 -9.59
N PRO A 87 21.84 -10.40 -9.84
CA PRO A 87 22.93 -9.58 -10.35
C PRO A 87 22.50 -8.88 -11.66
N GLY A 88 22.67 -7.56 -11.71
CA GLY A 88 22.31 -6.71 -12.86
C GLY A 88 21.07 -5.81 -12.66
N LEU A 89 20.35 -5.92 -11.56
CA LEU A 89 19.20 -5.05 -11.23
C LEU A 89 19.58 -3.70 -10.61
N GLU A 90 20.83 -3.54 -10.16
CA GLU A 90 21.29 -2.41 -9.32
C GLU A 90 21.16 -1.03 -9.98
N HIS A 91 20.88 -0.96 -11.28
CA HIS A 91 20.66 0.29 -12.01
C HIS A 91 19.23 0.48 -12.52
N ASN A 92 18.33 -0.49 -12.36
CA ASN A 92 16.94 -0.36 -12.78
C ASN A 92 16.03 -0.04 -11.59
N PHE A 93 15.78 1.26 -11.41
CA PHE A 93 14.95 1.79 -10.34
C PHE A 93 13.58 1.09 -10.21
N GLU A 94 12.87 0.92 -11.34
CA GLU A 94 11.53 0.33 -11.33
C GLU A 94 11.56 -1.15 -10.91
N ALA A 95 12.57 -1.89 -11.37
CA ALA A 95 12.70 -3.30 -11.06
C ALA A 95 13.10 -3.53 -9.59
N VAL A 96 13.98 -2.69 -9.02
CA VAL A 96 14.30 -2.72 -7.59
C VAL A 96 13.07 -2.36 -6.76
N LEU A 97 12.34 -1.30 -7.13
CA LEU A 97 11.11 -0.89 -6.44
C LEU A 97 10.07 -2.02 -6.40
N LEU A 98 9.82 -2.66 -7.55
CA LEU A 98 8.87 -3.78 -7.64
C LEU A 98 9.33 -4.98 -6.82
N ALA A 99 10.63 -5.32 -6.87
CA ALA A 99 11.20 -6.41 -6.08
C ALA A 99 11.09 -6.15 -4.57
N THR A 100 11.35 -4.92 -4.11
CA THR A 100 11.17 -4.54 -2.71
C THR A 100 9.70 -4.61 -2.28
N ALA A 101 8.77 -4.15 -3.11
CA ALA A 101 7.34 -4.26 -2.82
C ALA A 101 6.86 -5.73 -2.78
N ASN A 102 7.42 -6.60 -3.62
CA ASN A 102 7.18 -8.05 -3.58
C ASN A 102 7.67 -8.67 -2.26
N ALA A 103 8.87 -8.29 -1.82
CA ALA A 103 9.43 -8.75 -0.55
C ALA A 103 8.54 -8.40 0.63
N PHE A 104 8.16 -7.12 0.78
CA PHE A 104 7.31 -6.71 1.91
C PHE A 104 5.90 -7.30 1.87
N GLU A 105 5.32 -7.51 0.69
CA GLU A 105 4.04 -8.22 0.60
C GLU A 105 4.17 -9.67 1.08
N SER A 106 5.28 -10.35 0.75
CA SER A 106 5.53 -11.73 1.16
C SER A 106 5.69 -11.89 2.68
N GLU A 107 6.13 -10.84 3.38
CA GLU A 107 6.24 -10.80 4.84
C GLU A 107 4.87 -10.71 5.55
N HIS A 108 3.77 -10.45 4.83
CA HIS A 108 2.42 -10.35 5.39
C HIS A 108 2.30 -9.38 6.58
N ILE A 109 3.05 -8.27 6.57
CA ILE A 109 3.08 -7.29 7.67
C ILE A 109 1.69 -6.67 7.85
N LEU A 110 1.04 -6.96 8.97
CA LEU A 110 -0.27 -6.42 9.31
C LEU A 110 -0.21 -4.94 9.72
N TYR A 111 -1.26 -4.20 9.39
CA TYR A 111 -1.37 -2.79 9.75
C TYR A 111 -1.30 -2.57 11.27
N ARG A 112 -0.37 -1.71 11.71
CA ARG A 112 -0.09 -1.40 13.12
C ARG A 112 0.25 -2.63 13.99
N SER A 113 0.77 -3.71 13.41
CA SER A 113 1.24 -4.87 14.20
C SER A 113 2.67 -4.69 14.73
N ILE A 114 3.50 -3.93 14.03
CA ILE A 114 4.90 -3.64 14.38
C ILE A 114 5.22 -2.16 14.13
N PRO A 115 6.33 -1.59 14.67
CA PRO A 115 6.75 -0.24 14.34
C PRO A 115 6.81 -0.01 12.83
N LEU A 116 6.35 1.15 12.36
CA LEU A 116 6.32 1.51 10.93
C LEU A 116 5.51 0.53 10.05
N SER A 117 4.37 0.04 10.53
CA SER A 117 3.44 -0.80 9.74
C SER A 117 2.12 -0.13 9.40
N ASP A 118 1.98 1.18 9.65
CA ASP A 118 0.90 1.99 9.08
C ASP A 118 1.24 2.48 7.66
N CYS A 119 0.38 3.29 7.04
CA CYS A 119 0.54 3.69 5.64
C CYS A 119 1.85 4.43 5.36
N SER A 120 2.17 5.45 6.16
CA SER A 120 3.41 6.22 6.07
C SER A 120 4.62 5.44 6.59
N GLY A 121 4.44 4.57 7.59
CA GLY A 121 5.51 3.72 8.10
C GLY A 121 5.96 2.67 7.09
N MET A 122 5.03 2.06 6.38
CA MET A 122 5.36 1.10 5.32
C MET A 122 6.06 1.80 4.15
N PHE A 123 5.69 3.04 3.86
CA PHE A 123 6.42 3.88 2.91
C PHE A 123 7.87 4.14 3.37
N HIS A 124 8.09 4.47 4.65
CA HIS A 124 9.45 4.60 5.21
C HIS A 124 10.29 3.32 5.11
N ARG A 125 9.67 2.14 5.30
CA ARG A 125 10.34 0.84 5.10
C ARG A 125 10.77 0.67 3.64
N LEU A 126 9.91 1.05 2.70
CA LEU A 126 10.22 1.08 1.27
C LEU A 126 11.38 2.02 0.97
N LEU A 127 11.33 3.27 1.46
CA LEU A 127 12.38 4.26 1.24
C LEU A 127 13.76 3.78 1.73
N ARG A 128 13.83 3.16 2.90
CA ARG A 128 15.09 2.63 3.44
C ARG A 128 15.74 1.63 2.47
N LYS A 129 14.94 0.74 1.88
CA LYS A 129 15.42 -0.22 0.89
C LYS A 129 15.80 0.44 -0.43
N MET A 130 15.05 1.43 -0.88
CA MET A 130 15.43 2.21 -2.06
C MET A 130 16.73 2.96 -1.85
N LYS A 131 16.96 3.55 -0.67
CA LYS A 131 18.19 4.27 -0.30
C LYS A 131 19.43 3.38 -0.30
N GLU A 132 19.30 2.11 0.08
CA GLU A 132 20.39 1.12 -0.01
C GLU A 132 20.86 0.92 -1.46
N SER A 133 19.95 0.89 -2.43
CA SER A 133 20.27 0.71 -3.86
C SER A 133 20.54 2.01 -4.61
N PHE A 134 19.94 3.12 -4.18
CA PHE A 134 20.03 4.42 -4.84
C PHE A 134 20.38 5.52 -3.81
N PRO A 135 21.59 5.51 -3.24
CA PRO A 135 21.99 6.45 -2.18
C PRO A 135 22.16 7.90 -2.67
N GLY A 136 22.16 8.13 -3.98
CA GLY A 136 22.30 9.46 -4.58
C GLY A 136 21.01 10.31 -4.60
N PHE A 137 19.87 9.74 -4.20
CA PHE A 137 18.63 10.51 -4.01
C PHE A 137 18.51 11.00 -2.58
N GLU A 138 17.73 12.07 -2.41
CA GLU A 138 17.32 12.54 -1.09
C GLU A 138 16.11 11.74 -0.60
N TYR A 139 16.10 11.41 0.69
CA TYR A 139 15.00 10.64 1.29
C TYR A 139 14.62 11.27 2.62
N PRO A 140 13.32 11.50 2.88
CA PRO A 140 12.87 11.95 4.19
C PRO A 140 13.19 10.89 5.25
N GLU A 141 13.82 11.30 6.34
CA GLU A 141 14.00 10.41 7.49
C GLU A 141 12.74 10.36 8.35
N VAL A 142 12.59 9.27 9.10
CA VAL A 142 11.40 9.05 9.97
C VAL A 142 11.23 10.20 10.97
N VAL A 143 12.34 10.71 11.51
CA VAL A 143 12.34 11.79 12.50
C VAL A 143 11.94 13.15 11.92
N GLU A 144 12.11 13.33 10.61
CA GLU A 144 11.80 14.58 9.91
C GLU A 144 10.36 14.58 9.41
N ALA A 145 9.90 13.44 8.88
CA ALA A 145 8.62 13.33 8.20
C ALA A 145 7.91 12.00 8.46
N ARG A 146 7.51 11.73 9.71
CA ARG A 146 6.88 10.45 10.09
C ARG A 146 5.52 10.20 9.45
N SER A 147 4.66 11.22 9.40
CA SER A 147 3.25 11.09 8.99
C SER A 147 3.10 11.31 7.49
N SER A 148 1.98 10.87 6.89
CA SER A 148 1.70 11.11 5.46
C SER A 148 1.61 12.61 5.13
N ARG A 149 1.15 13.44 6.08
CA ARG A 149 1.11 14.90 5.94
C ARG A 149 2.49 15.53 6.04
N ALA A 150 3.31 15.10 6.98
CA ALA A 150 4.69 15.56 7.11
C ALA A 150 5.53 15.14 5.88
N LEU A 151 5.30 13.95 5.34
CA LEU A 151 5.90 13.51 4.07
C LEU A 151 5.50 14.43 2.92
N ALA A 152 4.21 14.75 2.79
CA ALA A 152 3.76 15.69 1.75
C ALA A 152 4.42 17.07 1.91
N GLN A 153 4.52 17.58 3.14
CA GLN A 153 5.24 18.84 3.41
C GLN A 153 6.71 18.74 3.00
N TRP A 154 7.41 17.66 3.38
CA TRP A 154 8.80 17.44 3.01
C TRP A 154 8.99 17.47 1.49
N TYR A 155 8.19 16.70 0.74
CA TYR A 155 8.27 16.70 -0.73
C TYR A 155 7.93 18.07 -1.33
N TYR A 156 7.02 18.83 -0.71
CA TYR A 156 6.70 20.18 -1.16
C TYR A 156 7.89 21.13 -0.96
N ASP A 157 8.51 21.11 0.21
CA ASP A 157 9.66 21.95 0.55
C ASP A 157 10.89 21.66 -0.32
N HIS A 158 11.00 20.43 -0.83
CA HIS A 158 12.06 20.01 -1.75
C HIS A 158 11.68 20.17 -3.23
N GLY A 159 10.56 20.84 -3.54
CA GLY A 159 10.13 21.08 -4.93
C GLY A 159 9.75 19.81 -5.71
N ALA A 160 9.50 18.71 -5.00
CA ALA A 160 9.25 17.39 -5.55
C ALA A 160 7.78 16.92 -5.41
N LEU A 161 6.88 17.81 -4.97
CA LEU A 161 5.45 17.54 -4.85
C LEU A 161 4.64 18.31 -5.89
N HIS A 162 3.82 17.58 -6.65
CA HIS A 162 2.77 18.14 -7.49
C HIS A 162 1.43 18.07 -6.77
N ILE A 163 0.79 19.22 -6.54
CA ILE A 163 -0.58 19.27 -6.02
C ILE A 163 -1.56 18.99 -7.17
N ILE A 164 -2.51 18.08 -6.95
CA ILE A 164 -3.44 17.60 -7.97
C ILE A 164 -4.84 18.14 -7.69
N ASP A 165 -5.33 18.98 -8.60
CA ASP A 165 -6.73 19.43 -8.62
C ASP A 165 -7.62 18.41 -9.37
N ASP A 166 -7.17 17.99 -10.55
CA ASP A 166 -7.87 17.05 -11.41
C ASP A 166 -7.00 15.84 -11.76
N ALA A 167 -7.27 14.72 -11.09
CA ALA A 167 -6.54 13.48 -11.28
C ALA A 167 -6.72 12.89 -12.69
N ALA A 168 -7.90 13.04 -13.31
CA ALA A 168 -8.15 12.49 -14.64
C ALA A 168 -7.20 13.13 -15.68
N ASN A 169 -6.97 14.44 -15.55
CA ASN A 169 -6.07 15.20 -16.43
C ASN A 169 -4.60 15.19 -15.98
N SER A 170 -4.27 14.46 -14.91
CA SER A 170 -2.92 14.41 -14.34
C SER A 170 -2.28 13.02 -14.40
N GLY A 171 -2.90 12.06 -15.11
CA GLY A 171 -2.44 10.67 -15.18
C GLY A 171 -0.99 10.50 -15.66
N GLN A 172 -0.48 11.41 -16.49
CA GLN A 172 0.90 11.44 -16.96
C GLN A 172 1.94 11.58 -15.84
N LEU A 173 1.55 12.11 -14.68
CA LEU A 173 2.42 12.22 -13.52
C LEU A 173 2.59 10.88 -12.78
N ILE A 174 1.71 9.91 -13.04
CA ILE A 174 1.74 8.60 -12.40
C ILE A 174 2.72 7.69 -13.18
N ARG A 175 3.83 7.37 -12.53
CA ARG A 175 4.87 6.45 -13.00
C ARG A 175 5.34 5.56 -11.84
N PRO A 176 6.00 4.42 -12.08
CA PRO A 176 6.65 3.68 -11.01
C PRO A 176 7.56 4.60 -10.17
N GLY A 177 7.44 4.52 -8.86
CA GLY A 177 8.12 5.41 -7.90
C GLY A 177 7.32 6.67 -7.52
N ALA A 178 6.18 6.93 -8.16
CA ALA A 178 5.29 8.00 -7.73
C ALA A 178 4.69 7.71 -6.35
N ILE A 179 4.70 8.72 -5.51
CA ILE A 179 4.16 8.72 -4.16
C ILE A 179 2.80 9.37 -4.22
N LEU A 180 1.77 8.61 -3.93
CA LEU A 180 0.39 9.01 -4.13
C LEU A 180 -0.23 9.40 -2.79
N PHE A 181 -0.64 10.65 -2.65
CA PHE A 181 -1.28 11.16 -1.44
C PHE A 181 -2.79 11.31 -1.67
N PHE A 182 -3.57 10.72 -0.77
CA PHE A 182 -5.03 10.74 -0.87
C PHE A 182 -5.64 11.53 0.28
N GLY A 183 -6.66 12.33 -0.05
CA GLY A 183 -7.43 13.11 0.91
C GLY A 183 -8.35 12.26 1.79
N GLN A 184 -9.20 12.92 2.55
CA GLN A 184 -10.20 12.27 3.40
C GLN A 184 -11.23 11.49 2.58
N TYR A 185 -11.69 10.37 3.13
CA TYR A 185 -12.73 9.55 2.53
C TYR A 185 -14.02 10.34 2.27
N GLY A 186 -14.47 10.35 1.02
CA GLY A 186 -15.72 10.99 0.61
C GLY A 186 -15.66 12.52 0.55
N LYS A 187 -14.52 13.15 0.86
CA LYS A 187 -14.33 14.60 0.69
C LYS A 187 -13.82 14.89 -0.72
N LYS A 188 -14.38 15.95 -1.33
CA LYS A 188 -13.90 16.50 -2.59
C LYS A 188 -13.00 17.70 -2.30
N TYR A 189 -11.86 17.74 -2.96
CA TYR A 189 -10.90 18.83 -2.95
C TYR A 189 -10.97 19.54 -4.31
N THR A 190 -11.00 20.86 -4.28
CA THR A 190 -11.03 21.68 -5.50
C THR A 190 -10.02 22.79 -5.30
N ARG A 191 -8.99 22.79 -6.14
CA ARG A 191 -7.78 23.61 -6.03
C ARG A 191 -7.16 23.50 -4.63
N PRO A 192 -6.81 22.28 -4.17
CA PRO A 192 -6.17 22.12 -2.87
C PRO A 192 -4.86 22.91 -2.80
N THR A 193 -4.48 23.34 -1.60
CA THR A 193 -3.17 23.94 -1.32
C THR A 193 -2.42 23.06 -0.31
N ILE A 194 -1.09 23.19 -0.24
CA ILE A 194 -0.32 22.37 0.71
C ILE A 194 -0.75 22.64 2.15
N GLU A 195 -1.04 23.89 2.49
CA GLU A 195 -1.49 24.31 3.82
C GLU A 195 -2.79 23.62 4.22
N GLN A 196 -3.70 23.40 3.26
CA GLN A 196 -4.91 22.62 3.49
C GLN A 196 -4.61 21.13 3.65
N LEU A 197 -3.71 20.59 2.81
CA LEU A 197 -3.44 19.16 2.72
C LEU A 197 -2.70 18.61 3.94
N ILE A 198 -1.95 19.43 4.68
CA ILE A 198 -1.19 19.03 5.87
C ILE A 198 -1.99 19.11 7.18
N ILE A 199 -3.22 19.63 7.16
CA ILE A 199 -4.06 19.72 8.37
C ILE A 199 -4.68 18.34 8.69
N SER A 200 -4.47 17.87 9.93
CA SER A 200 -5.07 16.62 10.43
C SER A 200 -6.60 16.62 10.32
N GLY A 201 -7.21 15.50 9.95
CA GLY A 201 -8.67 15.37 9.75
C GLY A 201 -9.28 16.18 8.60
N VAL A 202 -8.51 17.04 7.95
CA VAL A 202 -8.95 17.90 6.83
C VAL A 202 -8.31 17.46 5.53
N GLY A 203 -6.99 17.34 5.49
CA GLY A 203 -6.22 17.06 4.30
C GLY A 203 -5.95 15.57 4.09
N ILE A 204 -4.68 15.24 3.89
CA ILE A 204 -4.20 13.90 3.54
C ILE A 204 -4.53 12.90 4.65
N GLN A 205 -5.16 11.79 4.25
CA GLN A 205 -5.50 10.66 5.11
C GLN A 205 -4.67 9.42 4.78
N HIS A 206 -4.26 9.25 3.53
CA HIS A 206 -3.60 8.03 3.07
C HIS A 206 -2.46 8.30 2.12
N ILE A 207 -1.51 7.36 2.07
CA ILE A 207 -0.36 7.39 1.17
C ILE A 207 -0.11 5.98 0.61
N GLY A 208 0.44 5.90 -0.60
CA GLY A 208 0.99 4.68 -1.16
C GLY A 208 1.96 4.97 -2.28
N THR A 209 2.56 3.92 -2.85
CA THR A 209 3.56 4.04 -3.90
C THR A 209 3.10 3.30 -5.15
N ALA A 210 3.07 3.97 -6.29
CA ALA A 210 2.86 3.33 -7.57
C ALA A 210 4.08 2.47 -7.90
N VAL A 211 3.89 1.17 -8.08
CA VAL A 211 4.96 0.21 -8.39
C VAL A 211 4.89 -0.31 -9.83
N GLU A 212 3.71 -0.21 -10.44
CA GLU A 212 3.48 -0.53 -11.86
C GLU A 212 2.41 0.41 -12.40
N VAL A 213 2.44 0.70 -13.70
CA VAL A 213 1.47 1.57 -14.36
C VAL A 213 0.97 0.89 -15.63
N GLN A 214 -0.35 0.87 -15.81
CA GLN A 214 -0.98 0.40 -17.03
C GLN A 214 -1.24 1.59 -17.97
N LYS A 215 -0.83 1.45 -19.23
CA LYS A 215 -1.03 2.46 -20.28
C LYS A 215 -1.85 1.88 -21.43
N ASP A 216 -2.61 2.73 -22.11
CA ASP A 216 -3.27 2.38 -23.36
C ASP A 216 -2.32 2.44 -24.57
N GLU A 217 -2.85 2.18 -25.77
CA GLU A 217 -2.10 2.24 -27.03
C GLU A 217 -1.51 3.62 -27.38
N ASN A 218 -2.04 4.68 -26.77
CA ASN A 218 -1.55 6.05 -26.93
C ASN A 218 -0.54 6.45 -25.84
N GLY A 219 -0.19 5.52 -24.95
CA GLY A 219 0.69 5.77 -23.82
C GLY A 219 0.04 6.52 -22.66
N GLN A 220 -1.28 6.73 -22.68
CA GLN A 220 -2.01 7.36 -21.60
C GLN A 220 -2.20 6.36 -20.45
N VAL A 221 -1.98 6.83 -19.21
CA VAL A 221 -2.18 6.01 -18.02
C VAL A 221 -3.66 5.72 -17.83
N ILE A 222 -4.01 4.44 -17.79
CA ILE A 222 -5.38 3.96 -17.56
C ILE A 222 -5.57 3.33 -16.17
N GLY A 223 -4.47 2.99 -15.50
CA GLY A 223 -4.47 2.53 -14.12
C GLY A 223 -3.07 2.30 -13.57
N TYR A 224 -2.98 1.92 -12.29
CA TYR A 224 -1.72 1.55 -11.67
C TYR A 224 -1.88 0.47 -10.59
N THR A 225 -0.76 -0.20 -10.28
CA THR A 225 -0.60 -1.03 -9.09
C THR A 225 0.02 -0.17 -7.98
N MET A 226 -0.59 -0.17 -6.79
CA MET A 226 -0.07 0.53 -5.62
C MET A 226 0.35 -0.42 -4.53
N PHE A 227 1.58 -0.26 -4.02
CA PHE A 227 2.01 -0.86 -2.76
C PHE A 227 1.71 0.09 -1.60
N HIS A 228 1.03 -0.40 -0.56
CA HIS A 228 0.72 0.38 0.64
C HIS A 228 0.29 -0.52 1.82
N ALA A 229 0.32 0.03 3.03
CA ALA A 229 -0.41 -0.58 4.16
C ALA A 229 -1.91 -0.23 4.04
N ARG A 230 -2.79 -1.23 4.08
CA ARG A 230 -4.20 -1.05 3.66
C ARG A 230 -5.15 -0.53 4.73
N GLY A 231 -4.87 -0.84 6.00
CA GLY A 231 -5.74 -0.53 7.13
C GLY A 231 -5.84 -1.70 8.11
N ARG A 232 -6.50 -1.48 9.25
CA ARG A 232 -6.55 -2.44 10.36
C ARG A 232 -7.03 -3.83 9.91
N GLY A 233 -6.30 -4.87 10.33
CA GLY A 233 -6.61 -6.27 10.00
C GLY A 233 -6.26 -6.68 8.56
N LYS A 234 -5.56 -5.83 7.80
CA LYS A 234 -5.05 -6.16 6.46
C LYS A 234 -3.53 -6.04 6.44
N ALA A 235 -2.90 -6.94 5.70
CA ALA A 235 -1.47 -6.86 5.41
C ALA A 235 -1.17 -5.74 4.40
N ALA A 236 0.05 -5.21 4.44
CA ALA A 236 0.59 -4.43 3.33
C ALA A 236 0.65 -5.28 2.07
N SER A 237 0.24 -4.70 0.94
CA SER A 237 0.03 -5.46 -0.29
C SER A 237 -0.01 -4.53 -1.50
N LYS A 238 0.26 -5.10 -2.67
CA LYS A 238 0.03 -4.50 -3.97
C LYS A 238 -1.43 -4.65 -4.38
N THR A 239 -2.09 -3.57 -4.76
CA THR A 239 -3.49 -3.59 -5.20
C THR A 239 -3.66 -2.86 -6.53
N GLN A 240 -4.65 -3.28 -7.34
CA GLN A 240 -4.79 -2.90 -8.77
C GLN A 240 -6.17 -2.29 -9.10
N HIS A 241 -6.76 -1.53 -8.17
CA HIS A 241 -8.11 -0.98 -8.33
C HIS A 241 -8.13 0.52 -8.68
N TYR A 242 -7.00 1.06 -9.10
CA TYR A 242 -6.81 2.49 -9.31
C TYR A 242 -6.86 2.81 -10.79
N LEU A 243 -8.02 3.29 -11.25
CA LEU A 243 -8.32 3.43 -12.68
C LEU A 243 -8.58 4.88 -13.04
N HIS A 244 -8.18 5.27 -14.24
CA HIS A 244 -8.54 6.56 -14.83
C HIS A 244 -10.07 6.73 -14.89
N ASN A 245 -10.76 5.71 -15.41
CA ASN A 245 -12.22 5.65 -15.50
C ASN A 245 -12.76 4.53 -14.59
N PRO A 246 -13.02 4.79 -13.30
CA PRO A 246 -13.56 3.78 -12.41
C PRO A 246 -14.98 3.37 -12.84
N ARG A 247 -15.31 2.08 -12.66
CA ARG A 247 -16.64 1.54 -13.03
C ARG A 247 -17.80 2.25 -12.33
N ASN A 248 -17.56 2.70 -11.10
CA ASN A 248 -18.53 3.43 -10.31
C ASN A 248 -18.25 4.93 -10.42
N SER A 249 -19.20 5.69 -10.96
CA SER A 249 -19.05 7.14 -11.22
C SER A 249 -18.84 8.00 -9.97
N TYR A 250 -19.16 7.48 -8.78
CA TYR A 250 -18.92 8.19 -7.51
C TYR A 250 -17.48 8.02 -6.98
N LEU A 251 -16.67 7.15 -7.60
CA LEU A 251 -15.26 7.01 -7.26
C LEU A 251 -14.45 8.04 -8.08
N PRO A 252 -13.46 8.72 -7.47
CA PRO A 252 -12.60 9.63 -8.20
C PRO A 252 -11.65 8.86 -9.13
N ALA A 253 -11.31 9.47 -10.27
CA ALA A 253 -10.24 9.00 -11.15
C ALA A 253 -8.95 8.82 -10.34
N PHE A 254 -8.27 7.68 -10.53
CA PHE A 254 -7.06 7.32 -9.79
C PHE A 254 -7.20 7.38 -8.25
N GLY A 255 -8.42 7.33 -7.74
CA GLY A 255 -8.68 7.43 -6.30
C GLY A 255 -8.46 6.13 -5.54
N ASN A 256 -8.18 6.24 -4.24
CA ASN A 256 -8.23 5.10 -3.33
C ASN A 256 -9.63 4.99 -2.71
N TRP A 257 -10.49 4.16 -3.31
CA TRP A 257 -11.92 4.13 -3.00
C TRP A 257 -12.52 5.54 -3.15
N LYS A 258 -13.16 6.08 -2.10
CA LYS A 258 -13.72 7.44 -2.12
C LYS A 258 -12.69 8.53 -1.71
N GLN A 259 -11.41 8.19 -1.59
CA GLN A 259 -10.37 9.17 -1.32
C GLN A 259 -9.81 9.70 -2.64
N GLN A 260 -9.92 11.01 -2.85
CA GLN A 260 -9.36 11.70 -4.01
C GLN A 260 -7.83 11.72 -3.95
N LEU A 261 -7.17 11.50 -5.09
CA LEU A 261 -5.74 11.77 -5.26
C LEU A 261 -5.52 13.29 -5.25
N VAL A 262 -4.78 13.80 -4.28
CA VAL A 262 -4.63 15.25 -4.02
C VAL A 262 -3.21 15.75 -4.20
N ALA A 263 -2.22 14.87 -4.17
CA ALA A 263 -0.84 15.21 -4.49
C ALA A 263 -0.05 13.99 -4.98
N ILE A 264 0.99 14.24 -5.76
CA ILE A 264 1.95 13.24 -6.24
C ILE A 264 3.36 13.74 -5.92
N GLY A 265 4.14 12.94 -5.20
CA GLY A 265 5.58 13.10 -5.05
C GLY A 265 6.35 12.03 -5.81
N TYR A 266 7.67 12.05 -5.73
CA TYR A 266 8.52 11.02 -6.34
C TYR A 266 9.63 10.56 -5.39
N ILE A 267 9.93 9.26 -5.40
CA ILE A 267 11.02 8.71 -4.57
C ILE A 267 12.41 9.14 -5.09
N ASP A 268 12.55 9.31 -6.41
CA ASP A 268 13.79 9.68 -7.07
C ASP A 268 14.02 11.20 -7.10
N THR A 269 13.94 11.85 -5.93
CA THR A 269 14.22 13.30 -5.83
C THR A 269 15.69 13.56 -6.13
N ALA A 270 15.95 14.34 -7.18
CA ALA A 270 17.29 14.79 -7.52
C ALA A 270 17.87 15.65 -6.38
N PRO A 271 19.19 15.63 -6.14
CA PRO A 271 19.83 16.51 -5.17
C PRO A 271 19.54 17.98 -5.48
N VAL A 272 19.28 18.78 -4.46
CA VAL A 272 18.93 20.23 -4.57
C VAL A 272 19.90 21.02 -5.46
N GLU A 273 21.18 20.60 -5.52
CA GLU A 273 22.22 21.24 -6.34
C GLU A 273 21.92 21.26 -7.86
N GLN A 274 21.09 20.36 -8.37
CA GLN A 274 20.73 20.34 -9.80
C GLN A 274 19.52 21.22 -10.16
N MET A 275 18.76 21.72 -9.19
CA MET A 275 17.58 22.56 -9.44
C MET A 275 17.87 24.06 -9.42
N ALA A 276 19.01 24.49 -8.86
CA ALA A 276 19.45 25.90 -8.87
C ALA A 276 20.05 26.36 -10.22
N ALA A 277 20.09 25.49 -11.23
CA ALA A 277 20.68 25.76 -12.54
C ALA A 277 19.66 25.91 -13.69
N LYS A 278 18.37 26.08 -13.39
CA LYS A 278 17.31 26.35 -14.37
C LYS A 278 16.53 27.60 -14.02
#